data_AF-A0A8I1Q7G1-F1
#
_entry.id   AF-A0A8I1Q7G1-F1
#
_cell.length_a   1.000
_cell.length_b   1.000
_cell.length_c   1.000
_cell.angle_alpha   90.00
_cell.angle_beta   90.00
_cell.angle_gamma   90.00
#
_symmetry.space_group_name_H-M   'P 1'
#
loop_
_entity.id
_entity.type
_entity.pdbx_description
1 polymer ?
#
loop_
_entity_poly.entity_id
_entity_poly.type
_entity_poly.pdbx_seq_one_letter_code
_entity_poly.pdbx_strand_id
1 'polypeptide(L)' 'MLSNREFASMQQFAVAAVVEAGYPISVIARLFRVPAWRIEQWVEQTVSSTPRNPRG' A
#
# COMPACT_ATOMS: atom_id res chain seq x y z
N MET A 1 -9.75 14.89 -2.94
CA MET A 1 -10.69 14.63 -1.82
C MET A 1 -10.44 13.21 -1.30
N LEU A 2 -9.81 13.07 -0.14
CA LEU A 2 -9.58 11.78 0.53
C LEU A 2 -10.78 11.45 1.45
N SER A 3 -12.01 11.58 0.96
CA SER A 3 -13.19 11.71 1.83
C SER A 3 -14.03 10.44 2.02
N ASN A 4 -13.69 9.27 1.46
CA ASN A 4 -14.43 8.04 1.78
C ASN A 4 -13.73 6.72 1.39
N ARG A 5 -12.38 6.65 1.35
CA ARG A 5 -11.73 5.35 1.14
C ARG A 5 -11.60 4.66 2.49
N GLU A 6 -12.66 3.97 2.91
CA GLU A 6 -12.51 2.94 3.94
C GLU A 6 -11.51 1.92 3.40
N PHE A 7 -10.33 1.87 3.99
CA PHE A 7 -9.36 0.86 3.64
C PHE A 7 -9.92 -0.47 4.13
N ALA A 8 -10.38 -1.29 3.21
CA ALA A 8 -10.98 -2.60 3.49
C ALA A 8 -10.04 -3.54 4.26
N SER A 9 -8.74 -3.21 4.34
CA SER A 9 -7.75 -3.98 5.09
C SER A 9 -6.53 -3.14 5.44
N MET A 10 -5.85 -3.55 6.50
CA MET A 10 -4.56 -3.01 6.96
C MET A 10 -3.52 -2.92 5.82
N GLN A 11 -3.50 -3.91 4.92
CA GLN A 11 -2.65 -3.92 3.74
C GLN A 11 -2.90 -2.72 2.83
N GLN A 12 -4.15 -2.41 2.51
CA GLN A 12 -4.52 -1.30 1.63
C GLN A 12 -4.12 0.05 2.24
N PHE A 13 -4.28 0.19 3.57
CA PHE A 13 -3.81 1.38 4.29
C PHE A 13 -2.29 1.50 4.23
N ALA A 14 -1.56 0.43 4.52
CA ALA A 14 -0.10 0.44 4.55
C ALA A 14 0.48 0.79 3.18
N VAL A 15 -0.07 0.22 2.10
CA VAL A 15 0.34 0.54 0.73
C VAL A 15 0.05 1.99 0.39
N ALA A 16 -1.15 2.50 0.69
CA ALA A 16 -1.48 3.90 0.43
C ALA A 16 -0.61 4.87 1.24
N ALA A 17 -0.28 4.55 2.49
CA ALA A 17 0.61 5.39 3.29
C ALA A 17 2.02 5.48 2.68
N VAL A 18 2.53 4.38 2.13
CA VAL A 18 3.86 4.36 1.48
C VAL A 18 3.82 5.02 0.09
N VAL A 19 2.83 4.65 -0.74
CA VAL A 19 2.77 5.04 -2.16
C VAL A 19 2.17 6.44 -2.34
N GLU A 20 1.05 6.73 -1.66
CA GLU A 20 0.32 7.99 -1.84
C GLU A 20 0.84 9.09 -0.90
N ALA A 21 1.16 8.74 0.35
CA ALA A 21 1.61 9.70 1.36
C ALA A 21 3.14 9.75 1.52
N GLY A 22 3.89 8.89 0.81
CA GLY A 22 5.35 8.91 0.78
C GLY A 22 6.03 8.53 2.10
N TYR A 23 5.31 7.86 3.02
CA TYR A 23 5.92 7.44 4.27
C TYR A 23 6.94 6.31 4.05
N PRO A 24 8.07 6.34 4.76
CA PRO A 24 9.07 5.28 4.65
C PRO A 24 8.53 3.95 5.19
N ILE A 25 8.83 2.87 4.47
CA ILE A 25 8.39 1.50 4.79
C ILE A 25 8.73 1.10 6.22
N SER A 26 9.91 1.49 6.72
CA SER A 26 10.34 1.19 8.09
C SER A 26 9.42 1.79 9.16
N VAL A 27 8.87 2.98 8.91
CA VAL A 27 7.95 3.65 9.85
C VAL A 27 6.60 2.94 9.86
N ILE A 28 6.08 2.58 8.69
CA ILE A 28 4.82 1.85 8.54
C ILE A 28 4.92 0.43 9.11
N ALA A 29 6.02 -0.27 8.85
CA ALA A 29 6.32 -1.59 9.41
C ALA A 29 6.31 -1.57 10.94
N ARG A 30 6.93 -0.54 11.55
CA ARG A 30 6.94 -0.36 13.00
C ARG A 30 5.57 -0.04 13.57
N LEU A 31 4.79 0.80 12.89
CA LEU A 31 3.42 1.14 13.29
C LEU A 31 2.52 -0.09 13.36
N PHE A 32 2.60 -0.95 12.34
CA PHE A 32 1.79 -2.17 12.25
C PHE A 32 2.43 -3.39 12.94
N ARG A 33 3.63 -3.24 13.50
CA ARG A 33 4.42 -4.32 14.11
C ARG A 33 4.60 -5.54 13.18
N VAL A 34 4.78 -5.26 11.89
CA VAL A 34 5.07 -6.27 10.86
C VAL A 34 6.48 -6.07 10.33
N PRO A 35 7.13 -7.12 9.81
CA PRO A 35 8.44 -6.96 9.21
C PRO A 35 8.37 -6.13 7.92
N ALA A 36 9.41 -5.35 7.64
CA ALA A 36 9.47 -4.43 6.49
C ALA A 36 9.23 -5.13 5.14
N TRP A 37 9.79 -6.34 4.96
CA TRP A 37 9.60 -7.14 3.74
C TRP A 37 8.12 -7.43 3.44
N ARG A 38 7.27 -7.51 4.46
CA ARG A 38 5.83 -7.77 4.27
C ARG A 38 5.13 -6.54 3.68
N ILE A 39 5.54 -5.34 4.09
CA ILE A 39 5.04 -4.09 3.50
C ILE A 39 5.54 -3.94 2.06
N GLU A 40 6.81 -4.26 1.79
CA GLU A 40 7.37 -4.26 0.43
C GLU A 40 6.57 -5.17 -0.51
N GLN A 41 6.32 -6.42 -0.10
CA GLN A 41 5.51 -7.34 -0.90
C GLN A 41 4.09 -6.83 -1.16
N TRP A 42 3.48 -6.11 -0.23
CA TRP A 42 2.15 -5.54 -0.43
C TRP A 42 2.16 -4.41 -1.46
N VAL A 43 3.18 -3.56 -1.44
CA VAL A 43 3.38 -2.49 -2.42
C VAL A 43 3.63 -3.09 -3.79
N GLU A 44 4.55 -4.05 -3.90
CA GLU A 44 4.85 -4.74 -5.16
C GLU A 44 3.62 -5.41 -5.76
N GLN A 45 2.86 -6.18 -4.97
CA GLN A 45 1.63 -6.82 -5.42
C GLN A 45 0.59 -5.80 -5.91
N THR A 46 0.49 -4.62 -5.30
CA THR A 46 -0.47 -3.58 -5.72
C THR A 46 -0.06 -2.93 -7.04
N VAL A 47 1.23 -2.68 -7.23
CA VAL A 47 1.78 -2.17 -8.49
C VAL A 47 1.60 -3.19 -9.62
N SER A 48 1.83 -4.48 -9.34
CA SER A 48 1.60 -5.57 -10.31
C SER A 48 0.13 -5.86 -10.57
N SER A 49 -0.75 -5.66 -9.58
CA SER A 49 -2.19 -5.90 -9.71
C SER A 49 -2.95 -4.72 -10.29
N THR A 50 -2.32 -3.56 -10.51
CA THR A 50 -2.89 -2.55 -11.41
C THR A 50 -2.96 -3.21 -12.78
N PRO A 51 -4.15 -3.57 -13.28
CA PRO A 51 -4.26 -4.08 -14.63
C PRO A 51 -3.91 -2.90 -15.52
N ARG A 52 -2.68 -2.87 -16.03
CA ARG A 52 -2.42 -2.18 -17.29
C ARG A 52 -3.37 -2.84 -18.26
N ASN A 53 -4.49 -2.20 -18.56
CA ASN A 53 -5.40 -2.60 -19.61
C ASN A 53 -4.94 -1.90 -20.90
N PRO A 54 -4.11 -2.52 -21.77
CA PRO A 54 -3.86 -2.02 -23.11
C PRO A 54 -4.94 -2.53 -24.08
N ARG A 55 -6.23 -2.33 -23.78
CA ARG A 55 -7.32 -2.81 -24.66
C ARG A 55 -8.48 -1.82 -24.73
N GLY A 56 -8.63 -1.22 -25.92
CA GLY A 56 -9.79 -0.44 -26.34
C GLY A 56 -9.38 0.78 -27.14
#